data_AF-A0ABD2ADU0-F1
#
_entry.id   AF-A0ABD2ADU0-F1
#
_cell.length_a   1.000
_cell.length_b   1.000
_cell.length_c   1.000
_cell.angle_alpha   90.00
_cell.angle_beta   90.00
_cell.angle_gamma   90.00
#
_symmetry.space_group_name_H-M   'P 1'
#
loop_
_entity.id
_entity.type
_entity.pdbx_description
1 polymer ?
#
loop_
_entity_poly.entity_id
_entity_poly.type
_entity_poly.pdbx_seq_one_letter_code
_entity_poly.pdbx_strand_id
1 'polypeptide(L)'
;MYTKGLLHFQFVFLVFAQSNEIIRDYFVYKRTPAVVGFSCGDITNDFQMIKMLNEVGISVSIKGPSAEFNFLRFLNVNYWKLGVFVDLRCQDQNVTTIFDQSSGYRMYDYAYNWFVLAPNISYCLHKLNDTAFSVITDFVVSIPNYDYYELYDIYNPNKERGGILNITRYATWNTDTGLKVLLLETKILRRWNFHKLKVIVAGALEQKPENASLLEYLEDHDNINLEDWPKIGFTLVQLLTNIFNFSMHVKAFTKWSDYTNGPLMDSLIEGTVDIGYQPSLIIHRRLDFAKVLMEIMPARTCFMFLTLPSTTIQFSSILRPLAWNSWYMIFLFFIISFLVYSFIIKSDHIKNKDYGSSLLTTLGAICQQGAQNMPFKFTSRIALFQIGVYGLLIYNYYSAAIVSARLNTPLNKLNDSLYKLVASKMKLASENTVVMNIILQDHNPEMIYFKNHWSRIPQQKKIMSVEKGVIKMMHGGFAYHSIPEHAYYYINNYFNEKMICQLTEIHWLRPTRVALYTNQKGHYYEVGKIGLMKIFSTGLLKRELKRTFTQKPYCQNDGNSVESVTIYEAAPIIILLICGITLSIIICLVENIIFRIMNTKQFSIIKKYKLILMKKI
;
A
#
# COMPACT_ATOMS: atom_id res chain seq x y z
N MET A 1 -37.30 12.11 75.12
CA MET A 1 -37.02 11.06 74.11
C MET A 1 -37.20 11.54 72.66
N TYR A 2 -37.95 12.62 72.39
CA TYR A 2 -38.18 13.16 71.03
C TYR A 2 -37.06 14.02 70.43
N THR A 3 -36.14 14.58 71.24
CA THR A 3 -35.07 15.47 70.75
C THR A 3 -33.87 14.74 70.16
N LYS A 4 -33.61 13.48 70.55
CA LYS A 4 -32.55 12.65 69.96
C LYS A 4 -32.89 12.13 68.56
N GLY A 5 -34.17 11.94 68.24
CA GLY A 5 -34.62 11.52 66.91
C GLY A 5 -34.44 12.61 65.85
N LEU A 6 -34.76 13.87 66.19
CA LEU A 6 -34.68 15.01 65.26
C LEU A 6 -33.23 15.34 64.83
N LEU A 7 -32.28 15.25 65.77
CA LEU A 7 -30.85 15.46 65.49
C LEU A 7 -30.27 14.35 64.60
N HIS A 8 -30.71 13.10 64.77
CA HIS A 8 -30.26 11.98 63.93
C HIS A 8 -30.80 12.10 62.49
N PHE A 9 -32.06 12.52 62.33
CA PHE A 9 -32.64 12.79 61.01
C PHE A 9 -31.95 13.96 60.29
N GLN A 10 -31.65 15.08 60.97
CA GLN A 10 -30.92 16.20 60.36
C GLN A 10 -29.50 15.81 59.92
N PHE A 11 -28.80 15.00 60.72
CA PHE A 11 -27.46 14.51 60.36
C PHE A 11 -27.48 13.61 59.12
N VAL A 12 -28.47 12.72 59.04
CA VAL A 12 -28.66 11.83 57.88
C VAL A 12 -28.95 12.65 56.61
N PHE A 13 -29.86 13.63 56.67
CA PHE A 13 -30.16 14.50 55.53
C PHE A 13 -28.96 15.34 55.07
N LEU A 14 -28.15 15.87 55.99
CA LEU A 14 -26.95 16.65 55.66
C LEU A 14 -25.87 15.80 54.96
N VAL A 15 -25.62 14.59 55.45
CA VAL A 15 -24.66 13.66 54.83
C VAL A 15 -25.11 13.22 53.43
N PHE A 16 -26.42 13.01 53.22
CA PHE A 16 -26.96 12.67 51.90
C PHE A 16 -26.95 13.86 50.93
N ALA A 17 -27.25 15.09 51.40
CA ALA A 17 -27.17 16.29 50.57
C ALA A 17 -25.74 16.57 50.07
N GLN A 18 -24.75 16.47 50.96
CA GLN A 18 -23.33 16.61 50.60
C GLN A 18 -22.87 15.52 49.60
N SER A 19 -23.41 14.30 49.73
CA SER A 19 -23.10 13.19 48.82
C SER A 19 -23.62 13.43 47.40
N ASN A 20 -24.74 14.14 47.24
CA ASN A 20 -25.27 14.45 45.91
C ASN A 20 -24.40 15.53 45.23
N GLU A 21 -24.07 16.61 45.94
CA GLU A 21 -23.29 17.73 45.40
C GLU A 21 -21.91 17.33 44.89
N ILE A 22 -21.20 16.45 45.62
CA ILE A 22 -19.90 15.92 45.18
C ILE A 22 -20.02 15.11 43.88
N ILE A 23 -21.09 14.32 43.71
CA ILE A 23 -21.33 13.55 42.48
C ILE A 23 -21.52 14.50 41.30
N ARG A 24 -22.32 15.56 41.48
CA ARG A 24 -22.51 16.60 40.47
C ARG A 24 -21.18 17.25 40.09
N ASP A 25 -20.45 17.77 41.06
CA ASP A 25 -19.21 18.50 40.79
C ASP A 25 -18.16 17.63 40.09
N TYR A 26 -18.07 16.35 40.47
CA TYR A 26 -17.20 15.38 39.83
C TYR A 26 -17.55 15.14 38.35
N PHE A 27 -18.82 14.88 38.03
CA PHE A 27 -19.23 14.59 36.66
C PHE A 27 -19.26 15.82 35.75
N VAL A 28 -19.54 17.01 36.32
CA VAL A 28 -19.35 18.28 35.64
C VAL A 28 -17.88 18.49 35.28
N TYR A 29 -16.96 18.23 36.21
CA TYR A 29 -15.52 18.30 35.94
C TYR A 29 -15.07 17.31 34.85
N LYS A 30 -15.59 16.07 34.87
CA LYS A 30 -15.28 15.04 33.87
C LYS A 30 -15.95 15.27 32.50
N ARG A 31 -16.92 16.19 32.42
CA ARG A 31 -17.71 16.51 31.22
C ARG A 31 -18.42 15.27 30.66
N THR A 32 -19.09 14.51 31.52
CA THR A 32 -19.86 13.33 31.11
C THR A 32 -21.28 13.74 30.73
N PRO A 33 -21.75 13.47 29.49
CA PRO A 33 -23.11 13.81 29.05
C PRO A 33 -24.20 12.98 29.72
N ALA A 34 -23.87 11.75 30.15
CA ALA A 34 -24.79 10.87 30.84
C ALA A 34 -24.15 10.20 32.06
N VAL A 35 -24.97 9.94 33.07
CA VAL A 35 -24.57 9.28 34.31
C VAL A 35 -25.54 8.14 34.63
N VAL A 36 -24.98 6.98 34.92
CA VAL A 36 -25.71 5.81 35.42
C VAL A 36 -25.36 5.61 36.88
N GLY A 37 -26.39 5.38 37.70
CA GLY A 37 -26.29 5.32 39.14
C GLY A 37 -26.74 4.02 39.77
N PHE A 38 -25.93 3.54 40.71
CA PHE A 38 -26.29 2.48 41.63
C PHE A 38 -26.34 3.07 43.04
N SER A 39 -27.53 3.55 43.43
CA SER A 39 -27.80 4.27 44.67
C SER A 39 -28.67 3.41 45.59
N CYS A 40 -28.50 3.59 46.90
CA CYS A 40 -29.40 3.02 47.92
C CYS A 40 -30.18 4.10 48.67
N GLY A 41 -30.26 5.29 48.07
CA GLY A 41 -31.10 6.37 48.57
C GLY A 41 -32.58 6.02 48.51
N ASP A 42 -33.37 6.75 49.29
CA ASP A 42 -34.82 6.76 49.12
C ASP A 42 -35.19 7.41 47.77
N ILE A 43 -36.38 7.08 47.24
CA ILE A 43 -36.87 7.57 45.94
C ILE A 43 -36.80 9.10 45.87
N THR A 44 -37.02 9.77 47.00
CA THR A 44 -36.93 11.22 47.16
C THR A 44 -35.52 11.75 46.92
N ASN A 45 -34.49 11.09 47.46
CA ASN A 45 -33.09 11.48 47.29
C ASN A 45 -32.61 11.23 45.86
N ASP A 46 -32.97 10.08 45.29
CA ASP A 46 -32.63 9.75 43.90
C ASP A 46 -33.29 10.73 42.92
N PHE A 47 -34.54 11.16 43.18
CA PHE A 47 -35.20 12.18 42.38
C PHE A 47 -34.52 13.55 42.48
N GLN A 48 -34.12 13.97 43.69
CA GLN A 48 -33.36 15.22 43.88
C GLN A 48 -32.03 15.17 43.13
N MET A 49 -31.34 14.05 43.18
CA MET A 49 -30.08 13.84 42.48
C MET A 49 -30.25 13.89 40.95
N ILE A 50 -31.28 13.24 40.41
CA ILE A 50 -31.64 13.31 38.99
C ILE A 50 -31.93 14.76 38.58
N LYS A 51 -32.73 15.48 39.37
CA LYS A 51 -33.05 16.89 39.11
C LYS A 51 -31.79 17.75 39.06
N MET A 52 -30.93 17.62 40.07
CA MET A 52 -29.72 18.43 40.19
C MET A 52 -28.71 18.19 39.04
N LEU A 53 -28.57 16.95 38.57
CA LEU A 53 -27.71 16.64 37.43
C LEU A 53 -28.33 17.09 36.09
N ASN A 54 -29.64 16.95 35.94
CA ASN A 54 -30.37 17.44 34.76
C ASN A 54 -30.31 18.96 34.62
N GLU A 55 -30.33 19.71 35.74
CA GLU A 55 -30.18 21.18 35.75
C GLU A 55 -28.83 21.63 35.16
N VAL A 56 -27.79 20.80 35.25
CA VAL A 56 -26.47 21.04 34.66
C VAL A 56 -26.31 20.34 33.29
N GLY A 57 -27.40 19.80 32.73
CA GLY A 57 -27.44 19.19 31.40
C GLY A 57 -26.90 17.76 31.31
N ILE A 58 -26.81 17.04 32.43
CA ILE A 58 -26.35 15.64 32.48
C ILE A 58 -27.56 14.72 32.59
N SER A 59 -27.75 13.82 31.61
CA SER A 59 -28.86 12.86 31.66
C SER A 59 -28.57 11.73 32.65
N VAL A 60 -29.49 11.43 33.56
CA VAL A 60 -29.26 10.44 34.63
C VAL A 60 -30.25 9.28 34.59
N SER A 61 -29.75 8.08 34.86
CA SER A 61 -30.56 6.92 35.19
C SER A 61 -30.05 6.24 36.46
N ILE A 62 -30.88 6.20 37.50
CA ILE A 62 -30.54 5.57 38.79
C ILE A 62 -31.33 4.28 38.95
N LYS A 63 -30.67 3.22 39.43
CA LYS A 63 -31.29 1.97 39.87
C LYS A 63 -30.73 1.53 41.21
N GLY A 64 -31.53 0.81 41.99
CA GLY A 64 -31.05 0.12 43.17
C GLY A 64 -30.07 -1.02 42.80
N PRO A 65 -29.09 -1.36 43.66
CA PRO A 65 -28.12 -2.42 43.39
C PRO A 65 -28.75 -3.82 43.24
N SER A 66 -29.97 -3.99 43.76
CA SER A 66 -30.73 -5.25 43.78
C SER A 66 -31.78 -5.37 42.67
N ALA A 67 -31.98 -4.35 41.83
CA ALA A 67 -32.95 -4.39 40.75
C ALA A 67 -32.51 -5.37 39.65
N GLU A 68 -33.44 -6.16 39.09
CA GLU A 68 -33.13 -6.95 37.88
C GLU A 68 -33.01 -6.01 36.67
N PHE A 69 -31.85 -6.00 36.03
CA PHE A 69 -31.64 -5.27 34.79
C PHE A 69 -30.63 -5.98 33.89
N ASN A 70 -30.77 -5.76 32.58
CA ASN A 70 -29.75 -6.19 31.64
C ASN A 70 -28.55 -5.24 31.73
N PHE A 71 -27.51 -5.68 32.44
CA PHE A 71 -26.28 -4.92 32.70
C PHE A 71 -25.64 -4.37 31.42
N LEU A 72 -25.57 -5.21 30.39
CA LEU A 72 -24.99 -4.88 29.10
C LEU A 72 -25.78 -3.74 28.45
N ARG A 73 -27.12 -3.84 28.39
CA ARG A 73 -27.95 -2.77 27.82
C ARG A 73 -27.87 -1.46 28.61
N PHE A 74 -27.67 -1.55 29.93
CA PHE A 74 -27.70 -0.40 30.82
C PHE A 74 -26.41 0.43 30.80
N LEU A 75 -25.26 -0.23 30.60
CA LEU A 75 -23.95 0.40 30.57
C LEU A 75 -23.27 0.38 29.19
N ASN A 76 -23.93 -0.11 28.13
CA ASN A 76 -23.34 -0.14 26.80
C ASN A 76 -23.20 1.27 26.19
N VAL A 77 -22.00 1.56 25.69
CA VAL A 77 -21.60 2.87 25.20
C VAL A 77 -20.68 2.69 24.00
N ASN A 78 -21.00 3.35 22.88
CA ASN A 78 -20.19 3.24 21.67
C ASN A 78 -19.39 4.52 21.34
N TYR A 79 -19.96 5.71 21.57
CA TYR A 79 -19.42 6.97 20.97
C TYR A 79 -19.36 8.17 21.92
N TRP A 80 -19.70 8.00 23.20
CA TRP A 80 -19.83 9.09 24.17
C TRP A 80 -19.27 8.65 25.51
N LYS A 81 -19.07 9.57 26.46
CA LYS A 81 -18.60 9.23 27.80
C LYS A 81 -19.78 8.93 28.71
N LEU A 82 -19.66 7.90 29.52
CA LEU A 82 -20.63 7.53 30.53
C LEU A 82 -19.99 7.66 31.91
N GLY A 83 -20.59 8.50 32.74
CA GLY A 83 -20.33 8.50 34.17
C GLY A 83 -21.04 7.30 34.81
N VAL A 84 -20.36 6.56 35.66
CA VAL A 84 -20.97 5.49 36.45
C VAL A 84 -20.70 5.80 37.90
N PHE A 85 -21.73 5.97 38.71
CA PHE A 85 -21.56 6.07 40.16
C PHE A 85 -22.13 4.88 40.91
N VAL A 86 -21.41 4.45 41.94
CA VAL A 86 -21.77 3.31 42.77
C VAL A 86 -21.68 3.73 44.23
N ASP A 87 -22.76 3.57 44.99
CA ASP A 87 -22.74 3.74 46.43
C ASP A 87 -22.43 2.39 47.12
N LEU A 88 -21.26 2.28 47.75
CA LEU A 88 -20.85 1.12 48.55
C LEU A 88 -21.23 1.23 50.02
N ARG A 89 -21.83 2.34 50.46
CA ARG A 89 -22.31 2.48 51.85
C ARG A 89 -23.59 1.67 52.10
N CYS A 90 -24.17 1.14 51.04
CA CYS A 90 -25.29 0.22 51.07
C CYS A 90 -24.92 -1.09 51.79
N GLN A 91 -25.84 -1.62 52.59
CA GLN A 91 -25.68 -2.94 53.21
C GLN A 91 -25.88 -4.11 52.22
N ASP A 92 -26.17 -3.81 50.95
CA ASP A 92 -26.46 -4.81 49.93
C ASP A 92 -25.23 -5.66 49.56
N GLN A 93 -25.45 -6.98 49.56
CA GLN A 93 -24.44 -7.96 49.17
C GLN A 93 -24.17 -7.97 47.65
N ASN A 94 -25.13 -7.50 46.83
CA ASN A 94 -25.07 -7.63 45.36
C ASN A 94 -24.12 -6.63 44.67
N VAL A 95 -23.50 -5.66 45.36
CA VAL A 95 -22.65 -4.66 44.69
C VAL A 95 -21.39 -5.26 44.05
N THR A 96 -20.90 -6.40 44.53
CA THR A 96 -19.78 -7.13 43.90
C THR A 96 -20.11 -7.56 42.48
N THR A 97 -21.38 -7.91 42.21
CA THR A 97 -21.84 -8.32 40.88
C THR A 97 -21.68 -7.22 39.84
N ILE A 98 -21.80 -5.94 40.24
CA ILE A 98 -21.60 -4.80 39.35
C ILE A 98 -20.15 -4.74 38.89
N PHE A 99 -19.19 -4.87 39.81
CA PHE A 99 -17.76 -4.86 39.46
C PHE A 99 -17.34 -6.11 38.69
N ASP A 100 -17.88 -7.28 39.04
CA ASP A 100 -17.61 -8.54 38.36
C ASP A 100 -18.15 -8.54 36.92
N GLN A 101 -19.40 -8.08 36.71
CA GLN A 101 -19.98 -7.96 35.38
C GLN A 101 -19.28 -6.87 34.56
N SER A 102 -18.93 -5.73 35.17
CA SER A 102 -18.13 -4.68 34.51
C SER A 102 -16.78 -5.20 34.06
N SER A 103 -16.13 -6.03 34.88
CA SER A 103 -14.86 -6.67 34.52
C SER A 103 -15.04 -7.72 33.43
N GLY A 104 -16.11 -8.52 33.49
CA GLY A 104 -16.47 -9.48 32.44
C GLY A 104 -16.68 -8.82 31.07
N TYR A 105 -17.38 -7.69 31.02
CA TYR A 105 -17.63 -6.92 29.81
C TYR A 105 -16.57 -5.85 29.49
N ARG A 106 -15.54 -5.71 30.33
CA ARG A 106 -14.42 -4.76 30.17
C ARG A 106 -14.85 -3.29 30.06
N MET A 107 -15.82 -2.88 30.87
CA MET A 107 -16.37 -1.52 30.91
C MET A 107 -15.48 -0.51 31.68
N TYR A 108 -14.17 -0.54 31.41
CA TYR A 108 -13.15 0.29 32.08
C TYR A 108 -12.20 1.00 31.09
N ASP A 109 -12.63 1.15 29.84
CA ASP A 109 -11.91 1.91 28.82
C ASP A 109 -12.18 3.42 28.94
N TYR A 110 -11.77 4.20 27.91
CA TYR A 110 -11.94 5.66 27.91
C TYR A 110 -13.39 6.14 27.89
N ALA A 111 -14.36 5.28 27.54
CA ALA A 111 -15.76 5.65 27.53
C ALA A 111 -16.33 5.75 28.95
N TYR A 112 -15.70 5.12 29.95
CA TYR A 112 -16.26 5.01 31.30
C TYR A 112 -15.52 5.88 32.32
N ASN A 113 -16.28 6.62 33.12
CA ASN A 113 -15.81 7.42 34.23
C ASN A 113 -16.47 6.93 35.52
N TRP A 114 -15.78 6.10 36.29
CA TRP A 114 -16.30 5.51 37.51
C TRP A 114 -16.08 6.42 38.72
N PHE A 115 -17.13 6.57 39.54
CA PHE A 115 -17.12 7.31 40.79
C PHE A 115 -17.79 6.50 41.91
N VAL A 116 -17.03 6.09 42.91
CA VAL A 116 -17.52 5.16 43.92
C VAL A 116 -17.53 5.83 45.29
N LEU A 117 -18.68 5.85 45.96
CA LEU A 117 -18.78 6.31 47.34
C LEU A 117 -18.51 5.12 48.27
N ALA A 118 -17.47 5.18 49.10
CA ALA A 118 -17.13 4.09 50.01
C ALA A 118 -16.98 4.58 51.45
N PRO A 119 -17.32 3.76 52.46
CA PRO A 119 -17.08 4.11 53.86
C PRO A 119 -15.59 4.10 54.21
N ASN A 120 -14.81 3.23 53.59
CA ASN A 120 -13.36 3.12 53.75
C ASN A 120 -12.74 2.54 52.46
N ILE A 121 -11.49 2.88 52.18
CA ILE A 121 -10.72 2.33 51.05
C ILE A 121 -10.65 0.80 51.13
N SER A 122 -10.37 0.24 52.31
CA SER A 122 -10.21 -1.21 52.49
C SER A 122 -11.48 -1.99 52.14
N TYR A 123 -12.65 -1.42 52.47
CA TYR A 123 -13.94 -2.00 52.14
C TYR A 123 -14.19 -2.02 50.62
N CYS A 124 -13.85 -0.94 49.92
CA CYS A 124 -13.93 -0.88 48.47
C CYS A 124 -13.00 -1.91 47.81
N LEU A 125 -11.74 -1.99 48.26
CA LEU A 125 -10.74 -2.91 47.73
C LEU A 125 -11.14 -4.38 47.87
N HIS A 126 -11.80 -4.76 48.97
CA HIS A 126 -12.26 -6.14 49.17
C HIS A 126 -13.40 -6.53 48.21
N LYS A 127 -14.19 -5.56 47.73
CA LYS A 127 -15.29 -5.81 46.78
C LYS A 127 -14.90 -5.59 45.32
N LEU A 128 -13.74 -5.00 45.08
CA LEU A 128 -13.30 -4.62 43.74
C LEU A 128 -12.74 -5.81 42.96
N ASN A 129 -13.15 -5.93 41.71
CA ASN A 129 -12.54 -6.84 40.75
C ASN A 129 -11.74 -6.03 39.71
N ASP A 130 -10.42 -5.96 39.87
CA ASP A 130 -9.50 -5.19 39.04
C ASP A 130 -8.90 -6.00 37.86
N THR A 131 -9.46 -7.16 37.51
CA THR A 131 -8.93 -8.00 36.41
C THR A 131 -8.95 -7.31 35.04
N ALA A 132 -9.97 -6.48 34.79
CA ALA A 132 -10.11 -5.71 33.55
C ALA A 132 -9.47 -4.31 33.63
N PHE A 133 -8.86 -3.94 34.75
CA PHE A 133 -8.23 -2.63 34.91
C PHE A 133 -6.99 -2.53 34.03
N SER A 134 -6.73 -1.32 33.56
CA SER A 134 -5.53 -0.97 32.80
C SER A 134 -5.11 0.46 33.14
N VAL A 135 -4.01 0.94 32.56
CA VAL A 135 -3.55 2.32 32.81
C VAL A 135 -4.53 3.40 32.33
N ILE A 136 -5.50 3.07 31.48
CA ILE A 136 -6.50 4.04 30.98
C ILE A 136 -7.72 4.16 31.91
N THR A 137 -7.94 3.17 32.77
CA THR A 137 -9.11 3.06 33.65
C THR A 137 -9.29 4.33 34.48
N ASP A 138 -10.48 4.93 34.41
CA ASP A 138 -10.87 6.09 35.20
C ASP A 138 -11.77 5.63 36.34
N PHE A 139 -11.16 5.30 37.49
CA PHE A 139 -11.87 4.78 38.64
C PHE A 139 -11.47 5.57 39.89
N VAL A 140 -12.42 6.37 40.38
CA VAL A 140 -12.19 7.25 41.53
C VAL A 140 -13.10 6.85 42.68
N VAL A 141 -12.52 6.67 43.86
CA VAL A 141 -13.23 6.36 45.09
C VAL A 141 -13.25 7.58 45.99
N SER A 142 -14.42 7.94 46.51
CA SER A 142 -14.63 9.00 47.48
C SER A 142 -14.80 8.41 48.88
N ILE A 143 -14.07 8.96 49.85
CA ILE A 143 -14.09 8.57 51.26
C ILE A 143 -14.41 9.80 52.11
N PRO A 144 -15.43 9.73 52.98
CA PRO A 144 -15.77 10.83 53.88
C PRO A 144 -14.72 10.96 55.00
N ASN A 145 -14.30 12.19 55.29
CA ASN A 145 -13.37 12.52 56.37
C ASN A 145 -13.88 13.75 57.16
N TYR A 146 -14.71 13.49 58.17
CA TYR A 146 -15.41 14.48 59.01
C TYR A 146 -16.18 15.54 58.20
N ASP A 147 -15.50 16.60 57.76
CA ASP A 147 -16.09 17.77 57.13
C ASP A 147 -15.79 17.86 55.61
N TYR A 148 -14.95 16.98 55.07
CA TYR A 148 -14.60 16.97 53.65
C TYR A 148 -14.48 15.55 53.11
N TYR A 149 -14.46 15.39 51.79
CA TYR A 149 -14.31 14.12 51.10
C TYR A 149 -12.93 14.05 50.44
N GLU A 150 -12.28 12.90 50.57
CA GLU A 150 -11.04 12.58 49.89
C GLU A 150 -11.31 11.63 48.73
N LEU A 151 -10.82 12.00 47.54
CA LEU A 151 -10.95 11.19 46.35
C LEU A 151 -9.62 10.51 46.04
N TYR A 152 -9.67 9.21 45.75
CA TYR A 152 -8.53 8.36 45.40
C TYR A 152 -8.70 7.80 43.99
N ASP A 153 -7.69 7.99 43.15
CA ASP A 153 -7.58 7.42 41.81
C ASP A 153 -6.95 6.03 41.90
N ILE A 154 -7.71 5.02 41.45
CA ILE A 154 -7.35 3.60 41.57
C ILE A 154 -7.21 3.00 40.16
N TYR A 155 -6.08 2.33 39.91
CA TYR A 155 -5.89 1.59 38.67
C TYR A 155 -4.88 0.45 38.85
N ASN A 156 -4.95 -0.55 37.99
CA ASN A 156 -3.94 -1.61 37.88
C ASN A 156 -3.46 -1.66 36.42
N PRO A 157 -2.15 -1.62 36.14
CA PRO A 157 -1.66 -1.76 34.76
C PRO A 157 -2.09 -3.07 34.09
N ASN A 158 -1.98 -4.20 34.78
CA ASN A 158 -2.47 -5.52 34.36
C ASN A 158 -2.28 -6.55 35.49
N LYS A 159 -3.37 -6.92 36.18
CA LYS A 159 -3.35 -7.90 37.28
C LYS A 159 -2.84 -9.28 36.85
N GLU A 160 -3.24 -9.77 35.67
CA GLU A 160 -2.89 -11.11 35.17
C GLU A 160 -1.37 -11.27 34.95
N ARG A 161 -0.65 -10.16 34.78
CA ARG A 161 0.81 -10.13 34.58
C ARG A 161 1.59 -9.74 35.84
N GLY A 162 0.94 -9.73 37.00
CA GLY A 162 1.55 -9.37 38.29
C GLY A 162 1.53 -7.86 38.58
N GLY A 163 0.68 -7.09 37.88
CA GLY A 163 0.48 -5.67 38.16
C GLY A 163 -0.13 -5.47 39.54
N ILE A 164 0.39 -4.48 40.26
CA ILE A 164 -0.07 -4.10 41.60
C ILE A 164 -1.06 -2.95 41.45
N LEU A 165 -2.15 -3.01 42.23
CA LEU A 165 -3.14 -1.95 42.29
C LEU A 165 -2.51 -0.68 42.88
N ASN A 166 -2.53 0.41 42.11
CA ASN A 166 -2.00 1.69 42.53
C ASN A 166 -3.15 2.58 43.02
N ILE A 167 -2.94 3.22 44.17
CA ILE A 167 -3.92 4.09 44.83
C ILE A 167 -3.24 5.42 45.08
N THR A 168 -3.75 6.47 44.42
CA THR A 168 -3.16 7.81 44.50
C THR A 168 -4.21 8.84 44.89
N ARG A 169 -3.85 9.78 45.76
CA ARG A 169 -4.77 10.85 46.16
C ARG A 169 -5.06 11.76 44.95
N TYR A 170 -6.31 11.85 44.55
CA TYR A 170 -6.76 12.49 43.31
C TYR A 170 -7.25 13.92 43.52
N ALA A 171 -8.15 14.11 44.48
CA ALA A 171 -8.82 15.38 44.75
C ALA A 171 -9.34 15.44 46.18
N THR A 172 -9.72 16.62 46.60
CA THR A 172 -10.48 16.87 47.84
C THR A 172 -11.75 17.64 47.50
N TRP A 173 -12.84 17.38 48.20
CA TRP A 173 -14.10 18.11 48.03
C TRP A 173 -14.64 18.55 49.39
N ASN A 174 -15.09 19.80 49.50
CA ASN A 174 -15.82 20.33 50.64
C ASN A 174 -16.93 21.24 50.11
N THR A 175 -18.01 21.40 50.87
CA THR A 175 -19.13 22.31 50.61
C THR A 175 -18.68 23.75 50.33
N ASP A 176 -17.70 24.28 51.06
CA ASP A 176 -17.24 25.66 50.90
C ASP A 176 -16.40 25.89 49.62
N THR A 177 -15.55 24.92 49.27
CA THR A 177 -14.54 25.09 48.20
C THR A 177 -14.86 24.34 46.92
N GLY A 178 -15.87 23.45 46.93
CA GLY A 178 -16.15 22.52 45.85
C GLY A 178 -15.02 21.52 45.59
N LEU A 179 -14.99 20.96 44.38
CA LEU A 179 -14.00 19.97 43.95
C LEU A 179 -12.64 20.61 43.63
N LYS A 180 -11.62 20.28 44.44
CA LYS A 180 -10.23 20.68 44.20
C LYS A 180 -9.39 19.48 43.73
N VAL A 181 -9.08 19.44 42.45
CA VAL A 181 -8.27 18.37 41.84
C VAL A 181 -6.80 18.63 42.07
N LEU A 182 -6.09 17.64 42.63
CA LEU A 182 -4.66 17.69 42.91
C LEU A 182 -3.84 17.20 41.71
N LEU A 183 -4.34 16.19 41.00
CA LEU A 183 -3.68 15.58 39.85
C LEU A 183 -4.10 16.25 38.55
N LEU A 184 -3.40 17.33 38.16
CA LEU A 184 -3.70 18.13 36.96
C LEU A 184 -3.17 17.50 35.65
N GLU A 185 -2.13 16.66 35.74
CA GLU A 185 -1.55 15.99 34.58
C GLU A 185 -2.47 14.90 34.00
N THR A 186 -2.32 14.63 32.70
CA THR A 186 -3.10 13.58 32.04
C THR A 186 -2.79 12.20 32.64
N LYS A 187 -3.80 11.33 32.72
CA LYS A 187 -3.68 9.97 33.28
C LYS A 187 -2.51 9.19 32.68
N ILE A 188 -2.32 9.30 31.37
CA ILE A 188 -1.33 8.51 30.63
C ILE A 188 0.10 8.94 31.00
N LEU A 189 0.35 10.24 31.14
CA LEU A 189 1.66 10.76 31.54
C LEU A 189 2.03 10.32 32.96
N ARG A 190 1.06 10.43 33.89
CA ARG A 190 1.26 9.99 35.29
C ARG A 190 1.52 8.49 35.41
N ARG A 191 0.89 7.70 34.54
CA ARG A 191 0.89 6.22 34.58
C ARG A 191 1.78 5.60 33.50
N TRP A 192 2.72 6.38 32.96
CA TRP A 192 3.54 6.01 31.82
C TRP A 192 4.52 4.86 32.14
N ASN A 193 4.93 4.73 33.41
CA ASN A 193 5.91 3.75 33.85
C ASN A 193 5.24 2.44 34.31
N PHE A 194 5.57 1.33 33.66
CA PHE A 194 5.07 -0.01 33.99
C PHE A 194 5.95 -0.75 35.00
N HIS A 195 7.01 -0.13 35.53
CA HIS A 195 7.86 -0.69 36.58
C HIS A 195 8.38 -2.10 36.27
N LYS A 196 8.79 -2.34 35.01
CA LYS A 196 9.28 -3.63 34.50
C LYS A 196 8.26 -4.78 34.54
N LEU A 197 6.96 -4.48 34.55
CA LEU A 197 5.90 -5.48 34.40
C LEU A 197 6.16 -6.39 33.19
N LYS A 198 5.94 -7.70 33.34
CA LYS A 198 6.27 -8.70 32.32
C LYS A 198 5.16 -8.80 31.27
N VAL A 199 5.41 -8.27 30.08
CA VAL A 199 4.52 -8.32 28.92
C VAL A 199 4.93 -9.50 28.02
N ILE A 200 3.97 -10.34 27.63
CA ILE A 200 4.25 -11.47 26.74
C ILE A 200 4.09 -11.02 25.29
N VAL A 201 5.17 -11.12 24.52
CA VAL A 201 5.20 -10.71 23.12
C VAL A 201 5.50 -11.91 22.25
N ALA A 202 4.81 -12.04 21.11
CA ALA A 202 5.01 -13.19 20.23
C ALA A 202 4.92 -12.89 18.74
N GLY A 203 5.55 -13.74 17.93
CA GLY A 203 5.52 -13.66 16.48
C GLY A 203 5.82 -15.02 15.85
N ALA A 204 5.55 -15.13 14.55
CA ALA A 204 5.82 -16.35 13.79
C ALA A 204 7.19 -16.22 13.10
N LEU A 205 8.05 -17.23 13.28
CA LEU A 205 9.36 -17.36 12.65
C LEU A 205 9.40 -18.73 11.94
N GLU A 206 9.39 -18.71 10.62
CA GLU A 206 9.43 -19.86 9.71
C GLU A 206 10.85 -20.40 9.46
N GLN A 207 11.87 -19.54 9.50
CA GLN A 207 13.23 -19.85 9.03
C GLN A 207 14.31 -19.70 10.12
N LYS A 208 13.91 -19.49 11.39
CA LYS A 208 14.85 -19.38 12.50
C LYS A 208 15.70 -20.66 12.64
N PRO A 209 17.04 -20.57 12.66
CA PRO A 209 17.90 -21.71 12.98
C PRO A 209 17.65 -22.24 14.40
N GLU A 210 17.67 -23.55 14.59
CA GLU A 210 17.46 -24.18 15.91
C GLU A 210 18.54 -23.77 16.93
N ASN A 211 19.79 -23.62 16.47
CA ASN A 211 20.95 -23.33 17.32
C ASN A 211 21.08 -21.85 17.73
N ALA A 212 20.33 -20.94 17.12
CA ALA A 212 20.41 -19.51 17.42
C ALA A 212 19.47 -19.13 18.57
N SER A 213 19.94 -18.31 19.51
CA SER A 213 19.07 -17.78 20.56
C SER A 213 17.99 -16.87 19.94
N LEU A 214 16.78 -16.88 20.52
CA LEU A 214 15.64 -16.16 19.92
C LEU A 214 15.86 -14.65 19.91
N LEU A 215 16.39 -14.09 21.01
CA LEU A 215 16.61 -12.64 21.11
C LEU A 215 17.72 -12.17 20.18
N GLU A 216 18.88 -12.84 20.17
CA GLU A 216 19.99 -12.46 19.30
C GLU A 216 19.59 -12.54 17.81
N TYR A 217 18.79 -13.55 17.44
CA TYR A 217 18.29 -13.67 16.06
C TYR A 217 17.35 -12.53 15.65
N LEU A 218 16.52 -12.03 16.58
CA LEU A 218 15.62 -10.92 16.30
C LEU A 218 16.33 -9.56 16.29
N GLU A 219 17.43 -9.43 17.03
CA GLU A 219 18.29 -8.23 17.08
C GLU A 219 19.35 -8.21 15.97
N ASP A 220 19.63 -9.34 15.33
CA ASP A 220 20.54 -9.45 14.18
C ASP A 220 19.92 -8.79 12.93
N HIS A 221 20.41 -7.59 12.64
CA HIS A 221 20.05 -6.81 11.45
C HIS A 221 21.02 -6.99 10.28
N ASP A 222 22.13 -7.71 10.46
CA ASP A 222 23.15 -7.88 9.41
C ASP A 222 22.76 -9.02 8.44
N ASN A 223 22.03 -10.02 8.93
CA ASN A 223 21.41 -11.05 8.10
C ASN A 223 20.05 -10.57 7.55
N ILE A 224 20.11 -9.71 6.53
CA ILE A 224 18.97 -9.01 5.86
C ILE A 224 18.05 -9.96 5.05
N ASN A 225 18.34 -11.26 4.96
CA ASN A 225 17.71 -12.12 3.95
C ASN A 225 16.63 -13.07 4.47
N LEU A 226 16.38 -13.12 5.78
CA LEU A 226 15.46 -14.09 6.39
C LEU A 226 14.63 -13.37 7.46
N GLU A 227 13.35 -13.17 7.16
CA GLU A 227 12.31 -12.75 8.13
C GLU A 227 12.30 -11.28 8.57
N ASP A 228 12.37 -10.35 7.62
CA ASP A 228 12.37 -8.91 7.88
C ASP A 228 11.13 -8.41 8.65
N TRP A 229 9.95 -8.97 8.38
CA TRP A 229 8.69 -8.54 9.01
C TRP A 229 8.67 -8.74 10.53
N PRO A 230 8.97 -9.93 11.08
CA PRO A 230 9.06 -10.09 12.53
C PRO A 230 10.19 -9.27 13.16
N LYS A 231 11.33 -9.10 12.47
CA LYS A 231 12.45 -8.29 12.99
C LYS A 231 12.07 -6.81 13.14
N ILE A 232 11.43 -6.21 12.13
CA ILE A 232 10.96 -4.81 12.25
C ILE A 232 9.93 -4.67 13.37
N GLY A 233 8.96 -5.58 13.45
CA GLY A 233 7.93 -5.49 14.47
C GLY A 233 8.47 -5.73 15.88
N PHE A 234 9.45 -6.61 16.06
CA PHE A 234 10.17 -6.79 17.32
C PHE A 234 10.91 -5.53 17.73
N THR A 235 11.64 -4.90 16.79
CA THR A 235 12.33 -3.61 17.02
C THR A 235 11.36 -2.53 17.50
N LEU A 236 10.17 -2.45 16.89
CA LEU A 236 9.13 -1.50 17.31
C LEU A 236 8.60 -1.80 18.71
N VAL A 237 8.41 -3.08 19.06
CA VAL A 237 8.00 -3.48 20.41
C VAL A 237 9.10 -3.20 21.45
N GLN A 238 10.37 -3.35 21.09
CA GLN A 238 11.51 -2.96 21.93
C GLN A 238 11.59 -1.43 22.12
N LEU A 239 11.18 -0.64 21.13
CA LEU A 239 11.01 0.81 21.35
C LEU A 239 9.86 1.09 22.33
N LEU A 240 8.78 0.31 22.30
CA LEU A 240 7.70 0.43 23.29
C LEU A 240 8.17 0.09 24.71
N THR A 241 9.02 -0.94 24.88
CA THR A 241 9.57 -1.30 26.20
C THR A 241 10.38 -0.14 26.77
N ASN A 242 11.21 0.51 25.95
CA ASN A 242 11.98 1.69 26.34
C ASN A 242 11.09 2.89 26.66
N ILE A 243 10.01 3.09 25.92
CA ILE A 243 9.07 4.18 26.16
C ILE A 243 8.35 3.99 27.50
N PHE A 244 7.76 2.83 27.75
CA PHE A 244 6.86 2.60 28.90
C PHE A 244 7.50 1.84 30.06
N ASN A 245 8.80 1.50 29.96
CA ASN A 245 9.58 0.81 30.99
C ASN A 245 8.92 -0.50 31.47
N PHE A 246 8.49 -1.36 30.54
CA PHE A 246 8.04 -2.73 30.83
C PHE A 246 9.08 -3.76 30.39
N SER A 247 9.05 -4.95 30.99
CA SER A 247 9.90 -6.08 30.56
C SER A 247 9.14 -6.96 29.57
N MET A 248 9.86 -7.59 28.65
CA MET A 248 9.25 -8.43 27.62
C MET A 248 9.65 -9.90 27.77
N HIS A 249 8.68 -10.79 27.60
CA HIS A 249 8.91 -12.22 27.48
C HIS A 249 8.58 -12.65 26.05
N VAL A 250 9.64 -12.89 25.27
CA VAL A 250 9.55 -13.14 23.84
C VAL A 250 9.23 -14.62 23.59
N LYS A 251 8.21 -14.88 22.77
CA LYS A 251 7.84 -16.21 22.29
C LYS A 251 7.86 -16.23 20.76
N ALA A 252 8.28 -17.34 20.17
CA ALA A 252 8.21 -17.55 18.74
C ALA A 252 7.40 -18.81 18.41
N PHE A 253 6.63 -18.74 17.34
CA PHE A 253 5.90 -19.88 16.79
C PHE A 253 6.53 -20.32 15.47
N THR A 254 6.75 -21.62 15.30
CA THR A 254 7.41 -22.18 14.10
C THR A 254 6.46 -22.91 13.16
N LYS A 255 5.30 -23.39 13.63
CA LYS A 255 4.35 -24.18 12.82
C LYS A 255 2.99 -23.49 12.70
N TRP A 256 2.51 -23.36 11.46
CA TRP A 256 1.19 -22.80 11.13
C TRP A 256 0.07 -23.86 11.07
N SER A 257 0.39 -25.15 10.97
CA SER A 257 -0.56 -26.23 10.64
C SER A 257 -1.64 -26.50 11.70
N ASP A 258 -1.38 -26.14 12.95
CA ASP A 258 -2.22 -26.57 14.08
C ASP A 258 -3.26 -25.51 14.47
N TYR A 259 -3.34 -24.41 13.71
CA TYR A 259 -4.08 -23.20 14.07
C TYR A 259 -5.11 -22.80 13.01
N THR A 260 -6.27 -22.31 13.45
CA THR A 260 -7.40 -21.95 12.57
C THR A 260 -7.26 -20.54 11.98
N ASN A 261 -6.75 -19.59 12.77
CA ASN A 261 -6.48 -18.21 12.32
C ASN A 261 -4.98 -17.90 12.17
N GLY A 262 -4.14 -18.89 12.48
CA GLY A 262 -2.69 -18.79 12.61
C GLY A 262 -2.23 -18.66 14.07
N PRO A 263 -0.99 -19.07 14.38
CA PRO A 263 -0.50 -19.25 15.75
C PRO A 263 -0.57 -17.98 16.60
N LEU A 264 -0.20 -16.84 16.00
CA LEU A 264 -0.27 -15.56 16.70
C LEU A 264 -1.71 -15.15 17.01
N MET A 265 -2.61 -15.26 16.03
CA MET A 265 -3.99 -14.80 16.18
C MET A 265 -4.72 -15.64 17.22
N ASP A 266 -4.61 -16.97 17.16
CA ASP A 266 -5.23 -17.86 18.15
C ASP A 266 -4.68 -17.60 19.56
N SER A 267 -3.37 -17.35 19.70
CA SER A 267 -2.77 -16.97 20.99
C SER A 267 -3.26 -15.61 21.54
N LEU A 268 -3.59 -14.66 20.66
CA LEU A 268 -4.19 -13.37 21.04
C LEU A 268 -5.65 -13.53 21.46
N ILE A 269 -6.39 -14.47 20.84
CA ILE A 269 -7.77 -14.83 21.21
C ILE A 269 -7.79 -15.46 22.61
N GLU A 270 -6.92 -16.44 22.85
CA GLU A 270 -6.80 -17.12 24.14
C GLU A 270 -6.27 -16.19 25.25
N GLY A 271 -5.64 -15.07 24.88
CA GLY A 271 -5.01 -14.13 25.82
C GLY A 271 -3.72 -14.66 26.43
N THR A 272 -3.10 -15.68 25.83
CA THR A 272 -1.78 -16.19 26.25
C THR A 272 -0.65 -15.23 25.85
N VAL A 273 -0.88 -14.40 24.84
CA VAL A 273 0.01 -13.34 24.34
C VAL A 273 -0.66 -11.97 24.48
N ASP A 274 0.14 -10.95 24.81
CA ASP A 274 -0.34 -9.58 24.97
C ASP A 274 -0.18 -8.76 23.69
N ILE A 275 1.00 -8.78 23.08
CA ILE A 275 1.33 -8.00 21.87
C ILE A 275 1.95 -8.92 20.82
N GLY A 276 1.43 -8.88 19.60
CA GLY A 276 2.02 -9.53 18.45
C GLY A 276 3.08 -8.65 17.82
N TYR A 277 4.34 -9.10 17.82
CA TYR A 277 5.42 -8.40 17.12
C TYR A 277 5.50 -8.76 15.63
N GLN A 278 4.75 -9.75 15.15
CA GLN A 278 4.67 -10.07 13.71
C GLN A 278 3.66 -9.13 13.02
N PRO A 279 4.10 -8.21 12.14
CA PRO A 279 3.18 -7.43 11.33
C PRO A 279 2.31 -8.37 10.48
N SER A 280 1.00 -8.18 10.55
CA SER A 280 0.03 -9.04 9.89
C SER A 280 -0.94 -8.21 9.05
N LEU A 281 -1.40 -8.77 7.93
CA LEU A 281 -2.39 -8.12 7.07
C LEU A 281 -3.66 -7.78 7.86
N ILE A 282 -4.22 -6.60 7.58
CA ILE A 282 -5.52 -6.16 8.10
C ILE A 282 -6.62 -6.87 7.33
N ILE A 283 -7.30 -7.80 8.00
CA ILE A 283 -8.38 -8.61 7.44
C ILE A 283 -9.61 -8.39 8.32
N HIS A 284 -10.77 -8.15 7.70
CA HIS A 284 -12.02 -7.83 8.40
C HIS A 284 -12.35 -8.84 9.53
N ARG A 285 -12.28 -10.15 9.23
CA ARG A 285 -12.53 -11.22 10.22
C ARG A 285 -11.65 -11.14 11.47
N ARG A 286 -10.41 -10.61 11.36
CA ARG A 286 -9.49 -10.51 12.51
C ARG A 286 -9.85 -9.38 13.47
N LEU A 287 -10.61 -8.39 13.02
CA LEU A 287 -11.04 -7.27 13.84
C LEU A 287 -12.05 -7.69 14.91
N ASP A 288 -12.78 -8.79 14.66
CA ASP A 288 -13.77 -9.34 15.59
C ASP A 288 -13.14 -9.97 16.83
N PHE A 289 -11.85 -10.33 16.78
CA PHE A 289 -11.16 -11.08 17.85
C PHE A 289 -9.74 -10.59 18.18
N ALA A 290 -9.23 -9.56 17.51
CA ALA A 290 -7.94 -8.94 17.82
C ALA A 290 -7.98 -7.44 17.54
N LYS A 291 -7.27 -6.64 18.35
CA LYS A 291 -7.25 -5.19 18.20
C LYS A 291 -6.00 -4.75 17.45
N VAL A 292 -6.17 -3.86 16.47
CA VAL A 292 -5.08 -3.31 15.64
C VAL A 292 -4.42 -2.13 16.35
N LEU A 293 -3.14 -2.25 16.71
CA LEU A 293 -2.40 -1.17 17.39
C LEU A 293 -2.11 0.00 16.44
N MET A 294 -1.37 -0.27 15.36
CA MET A 294 -1.03 0.73 14.34
C MET A 294 -0.61 0.04 13.04
N GLU A 295 -0.94 0.67 11.92
CA GLU A 295 -0.42 0.32 10.60
C GLU A 295 1.08 0.65 10.53
N ILE A 296 1.90 -0.31 10.11
CA ILE A 296 3.36 -0.18 10.12
C ILE A 296 3.92 0.10 8.73
N MET A 297 3.49 -0.66 7.73
CA MET A 297 4.02 -0.57 6.37
C MET A 297 3.01 -1.10 5.34
N PRO A 298 3.13 -0.72 4.06
CA PRO A 298 2.46 -1.41 2.98
C PRO A 298 3.13 -2.77 2.70
N ALA A 299 2.34 -3.84 2.61
CA ALA A 299 2.76 -5.12 2.10
C ALA A 299 2.27 -5.29 0.65
N ARG A 300 3.16 -5.77 -0.22
CA ARG A 300 2.84 -6.12 -1.61
C ARG A 300 3.69 -7.30 -2.04
N THR A 301 3.22 -8.02 -3.05
CA THR A 301 4.01 -9.07 -3.71
C THR A 301 3.91 -8.91 -5.21
N CYS A 302 5.02 -9.11 -5.92
CA CYS A 302 5.12 -8.77 -7.34
C CYS A 302 5.73 -9.91 -8.14
N PHE A 303 5.20 -10.16 -9.34
CA PHE A 303 5.94 -10.81 -10.41
C PHE A 303 6.91 -9.79 -11.02
N MET A 304 8.18 -10.16 -11.06
CA MET A 304 9.26 -9.37 -11.61
C MET A 304 9.87 -10.08 -12.83
N PHE A 305 10.14 -9.32 -13.88
CA PHE A 305 10.82 -9.82 -15.09
C PHE A 305 11.48 -8.68 -15.86
N LEU A 306 12.40 -9.03 -16.76
CA LEU A 306 13.02 -8.08 -17.68
C LEU A 306 12.13 -7.85 -18.90
N THR A 307 11.80 -6.58 -19.17
CA THR A 307 11.18 -6.16 -20.42
C THR A 307 12.27 -5.95 -21.46
N LEU A 308 12.37 -6.89 -22.38
CA LEU A 308 13.32 -6.84 -23.48
C LEU A 308 12.75 -6.03 -24.66
N PRO A 309 13.60 -5.33 -25.42
CA PRO A 309 13.20 -4.69 -26.67
C PRO A 309 12.54 -5.71 -27.61
N SER A 310 11.50 -5.28 -28.34
CA SER A 310 10.79 -6.18 -29.25
C SER A 310 11.71 -6.67 -30.36
N THR A 311 11.79 -7.99 -30.55
CA THR A 311 12.47 -8.63 -31.69
C THR A 311 11.61 -8.66 -32.96
N THR A 312 10.46 -7.97 -32.96
CA THR A 312 9.54 -7.94 -34.09
C THR A 312 9.89 -6.79 -35.03
N ILE A 313 9.93 -7.09 -36.34
CA ILE A 313 10.18 -6.09 -37.38
C ILE A 313 8.94 -5.19 -37.49
N GLN A 314 9.10 -3.90 -37.22
CA GLN A 314 8.03 -2.91 -37.33
C GLN A 314 8.31 -1.94 -38.47
N PHE A 315 7.66 -2.14 -39.62
CA PHE A 315 7.77 -1.22 -40.77
C PHE A 315 7.33 0.21 -40.45
N SER A 316 6.38 0.37 -39.53
CA SER A 316 5.91 1.68 -39.06
C SER A 316 7.00 2.51 -38.38
N SER A 317 8.07 1.88 -37.87
CA SER A 317 9.18 2.57 -37.21
C SER A 317 9.88 3.58 -38.12
N ILE A 318 10.00 3.28 -39.42
CA ILE A 318 10.67 4.15 -40.42
C ILE A 318 9.86 5.40 -40.73
N LEU A 319 8.53 5.29 -40.70
CA LEU A 319 7.61 6.38 -41.04
C LEU A 319 7.18 7.20 -39.82
N ARG A 320 7.44 6.69 -38.61
CA ARG A 320 7.13 7.33 -37.32
C ARG A 320 7.75 8.72 -37.08
N PRO A 321 8.97 9.06 -37.59
CA PRO A 321 9.59 10.35 -37.29
C PRO A 321 8.81 11.57 -37.80
N LEU A 322 7.98 11.39 -38.83
CA LEU A 322 7.15 12.45 -39.39
C LEU A 322 5.68 12.08 -39.26
N ALA A 323 4.82 13.06 -38.99
CA ALA A 323 3.38 12.85 -38.98
C ALA A 323 2.86 12.45 -40.36
N TRP A 324 1.77 11.68 -40.43
CA TRP A 324 1.18 11.26 -41.71
C TRP A 324 0.82 12.45 -42.61
N ASN A 325 0.34 13.56 -42.03
CA ASN A 325 0.08 14.79 -42.76
C ASN A 325 1.34 15.32 -43.46
N SER A 326 2.50 15.26 -42.80
CA SER A 326 3.78 15.67 -43.39
C SER A 326 4.18 14.78 -44.57
N TRP A 327 3.99 13.46 -44.45
CA TRP A 327 4.24 12.53 -45.55
C TRP A 327 3.33 12.81 -46.77
N TYR A 328 2.04 13.06 -46.55
CA TYR A 328 1.12 13.44 -47.63
C TYR A 328 1.54 14.75 -48.32
N MET A 329 1.95 15.76 -47.55
CA MET A 329 2.45 17.01 -48.12
C MET A 329 3.75 16.81 -48.90
N ILE A 330 4.67 15.98 -48.39
CA ILE A 330 5.92 15.66 -49.10
C ILE A 330 5.63 15.03 -50.47
N PHE A 331 4.70 14.07 -50.50
CA PHE A 331 4.29 13.42 -51.73
C PHE A 331 3.57 14.37 -52.70
N LEU A 332 2.71 15.25 -52.19
CA LEU A 332 2.05 16.27 -53.01
C LEU A 332 3.05 17.23 -53.64
N PHE A 333 4.00 17.77 -52.87
CA PHE A 333 5.05 18.65 -53.37
C PHE A 333 5.99 17.95 -54.34
N PHE A 334 6.24 16.64 -54.16
CA PHE A 334 6.97 15.83 -55.15
C PHE A 334 6.26 15.82 -56.50
N ILE A 335 4.94 15.55 -56.53
CA ILE A 335 4.15 15.53 -57.77
C ILE A 335 4.16 16.91 -58.43
N ILE A 336 3.91 17.97 -57.67
CA ILE A 336 3.91 19.34 -58.19
C ILE A 336 5.28 19.69 -58.78
N SER A 337 6.36 19.39 -58.06
CA SER A 337 7.73 19.65 -58.53
C SER A 337 8.06 18.88 -59.80
N PHE A 338 7.63 17.61 -59.89
CA PHE A 338 7.78 16.79 -61.09
C PHE A 338 7.02 17.38 -62.29
N LEU A 339 5.77 17.81 -62.10
CA LEU A 339 4.95 18.39 -63.18
C LEU A 339 5.52 19.72 -63.66
N VAL A 340 5.90 20.60 -62.72
CA VAL A 340 6.50 21.91 -63.03
C VAL A 340 7.83 21.72 -63.76
N TYR A 341 8.70 20.84 -63.27
CA TYR A 341 9.98 20.56 -63.92
C TYR A 341 9.81 19.94 -65.31
N SER A 342 8.84 19.02 -65.47
CA SER A 342 8.50 18.43 -66.77
C SER A 342 7.96 19.48 -67.75
N PHE A 343 7.15 20.42 -67.28
CA PHE A 343 6.66 21.53 -68.09
C PHE A 343 7.80 22.46 -68.54
N ILE A 344 8.71 22.82 -67.63
CA ILE A 344 9.87 23.67 -67.94
C ILE A 344 10.76 23.00 -68.99
N ILE A 345 11.10 21.71 -68.82
CA ILE A 345 11.93 20.98 -69.80
C ILE A 345 11.26 20.94 -71.18
N LYS A 346 9.93 20.72 -71.23
CA LYS A 346 9.17 20.66 -72.48
C LYS A 346 9.09 22.02 -73.17
N SER A 347 8.83 23.07 -72.41
CA SER A 347 8.83 24.46 -72.89
C SER A 347 10.21 24.89 -73.36
N ASP A 348 11.27 24.31 -72.79
CA ASP A 348 12.64 24.64 -73.15
C ASP A 348 13.10 24.02 -74.47
N HIS A 349 12.25 23.24 -75.17
CA HIS A 349 12.52 22.56 -76.45
C HIS A 349 13.83 21.75 -76.46
N ILE A 350 14.20 21.17 -75.31
CA ILE A 350 15.34 20.25 -75.23
C ILE A 350 14.92 18.96 -75.95
N LYS A 351 15.39 18.79 -77.20
CA LYS A 351 15.14 17.58 -78.00
C LYS A 351 15.55 16.33 -77.21
N ASN A 352 14.69 15.31 -77.22
CA ASN A 352 14.89 13.95 -76.65
C ASN A 352 14.82 13.78 -75.12
N LYS A 353 14.12 14.64 -74.36
CA LYS A 353 13.82 14.35 -72.94
C LYS A 353 12.37 13.93 -72.73
N ASP A 354 12.18 12.65 -72.42
CA ASP A 354 10.89 12.06 -72.05
C ASP A 354 10.49 12.41 -70.61
N TYR A 355 9.19 12.33 -70.30
CA TYR A 355 8.65 12.50 -68.94
C TYR A 355 9.35 11.60 -67.90
N GLY A 356 9.82 10.40 -68.32
CA GLY A 356 10.60 9.50 -67.45
C GLY A 356 11.94 10.09 -67.01
N SER A 357 12.63 10.83 -67.89
CA SER A 357 13.91 11.50 -67.54
C SER A 357 13.72 12.64 -66.54
N SER A 358 12.61 13.38 -66.68
CA SER A 358 12.21 14.43 -65.73
C SER A 358 11.85 13.85 -64.37
N LEU A 359 11.17 12.70 -64.35
CA LEU A 359 10.82 11.98 -63.12
C LEU A 359 12.09 11.50 -62.40
N LEU A 360 13.01 10.84 -63.13
CA LEU A 360 14.27 10.35 -62.56
C LEU A 360 15.14 11.48 -62.03
N THR A 361 15.19 12.62 -62.73
CA THR A 361 15.95 13.80 -62.28
C THR A 361 15.33 14.43 -61.03
N THR A 362 13.99 14.52 -60.97
CA THR A 362 13.28 15.07 -59.80
C THR A 362 13.47 14.16 -58.58
N LEU A 363 13.35 12.84 -58.77
CA LEU A 363 13.63 11.84 -57.74
C LEU A 363 15.09 11.91 -57.27
N GLY A 364 16.04 11.95 -58.21
CA GLY A 364 17.47 12.05 -57.92
C GLY A 364 17.82 13.32 -57.13
N ALA A 365 17.23 14.46 -57.49
CA ALA A 365 17.45 15.72 -56.77
C ALA A 365 16.89 15.69 -55.35
N ILE A 366 15.69 15.14 -55.13
CA ILE A 366 15.07 15.02 -53.80
C ILE A 366 15.82 14.01 -52.93
N CYS A 367 16.27 12.90 -53.52
CA CYS A 367 17.11 11.89 -52.87
C CYS A 367 18.60 12.28 -52.77
N GLN A 368 18.96 13.53 -53.11
CA GLN A 368 20.34 14.06 -53.06
C GLN A 368 21.39 13.32 -53.89
N GLN A 369 20.97 12.56 -54.90
CA GLN A 369 21.87 11.88 -55.85
C GLN A 369 22.26 12.80 -57.02
N GLY A 370 21.67 14.00 -57.09
CA GLY A 370 21.93 14.99 -58.13
C GLY A 370 21.17 14.73 -59.43
N ALA A 371 21.58 15.40 -60.50
CA ALA A 371 20.95 15.34 -61.81
C ALA A 371 21.92 14.78 -62.85
N GLN A 372 21.51 13.77 -63.61
CA GLN A 372 22.34 13.15 -64.64
C GLN A 372 22.73 14.13 -65.76
N ASN A 373 21.85 15.10 -66.08
CA ASN A 373 22.08 16.09 -67.13
C ASN A 373 21.70 17.49 -66.63
N MET A 374 22.68 18.35 -66.38
CA MET A 374 22.42 19.73 -65.98
C MET A 374 21.71 20.53 -67.10
N PRO A 375 20.62 21.25 -66.80
CA PRO A 375 19.98 22.11 -67.78
C PRO A 375 20.87 23.33 -68.09
N PHE A 376 20.91 23.72 -69.37
CA PHE A 376 21.69 24.88 -69.82
C PHE A 376 21.02 26.22 -69.50
N LYS A 377 19.69 26.25 -69.43
CA LYS A 377 18.91 27.47 -69.21
C LYS A 377 18.75 27.81 -67.73
N PHE A 378 18.74 29.10 -67.42
CA PHE A 378 18.61 29.60 -66.05
C PHE A 378 17.32 29.14 -65.35
N THR A 379 16.18 29.15 -66.05
CA THR A 379 14.87 28.75 -65.48
C THR A 379 14.89 27.33 -64.94
N SER A 380 15.39 26.36 -65.72
CA SER A 380 15.45 24.97 -65.29
C SER A 380 16.57 24.71 -64.25
N ARG A 381 17.62 25.54 -64.19
CA ARG A 381 18.62 25.52 -63.09
C ARG A 381 18.03 26.01 -61.77
N ILE A 382 17.26 27.11 -61.78
CA ILE A 382 16.61 27.64 -60.58
C ILE A 382 15.58 26.64 -60.06
N ALA A 383 14.78 26.03 -60.94
CA ALA A 383 13.84 24.98 -60.55
C ALA A 383 14.56 23.78 -59.91
N LEU A 384 15.66 23.32 -60.51
CA LEU A 384 16.45 22.21 -59.96
C LEU A 384 17.10 22.56 -58.62
N PHE A 385 17.59 23.79 -58.46
CA PHE A 385 18.12 24.29 -57.20
C PHE A 385 17.04 24.29 -56.11
N GLN A 386 15.83 24.77 -56.41
CA GLN A 386 14.72 24.79 -55.47
C GLN A 386 14.31 23.37 -55.05
N ILE A 387 14.25 22.43 -55.99
CA ILE A 387 13.97 21.01 -55.71
C ILE A 387 15.09 20.42 -54.83
N GLY A 388 16.35 20.76 -55.09
CA GLY A 388 17.49 20.34 -54.29
C GLY A 388 17.46 20.89 -52.86
N VAL A 389 17.16 22.18 -52.67
CA VAL A 389 16.99 22.81 -51.35
C VAL A 389 15.85 22.13 -50.59
N TYR A 390 14.74 21.84 -51.26
CA TYR A 390 13.63 21.12 -50.66
C TYR A 390 14.03 19.70 -50.22
N GLY A 391 14.74 18.95 -51.06
CA GLY A 391 15.27 17.62 -50.70
C GLY A 391 16.27 17.67 -49.53
N LEU A 392 17.13 18.69 -49.48
CA LEU A 392 18.07 18.92 -48.37
C LEU A 392 17.34 19.14 -47.04
N LEU A 393 16.30 19.98 -47.05
CA LEU A 393 15.50 20.25 -45.86
C LEU A 393 14.79 18.99 -45.37
N ILE A 394 14.13 18.23 -46.25
CA ILE A 394 13.45 16.97 -45.87
C ILE A 394 14.43 16.02 -45.20
N TYR A 395 15.61 15.82 -45.80
CA TYR A 395 16.62 14.93 -45.25
C TYR A 395 17.12 15.38 -43.88
N ASN A 396 17.42 16.68 -43.70
CA ASN A 396 17.91 17.18 -42.43
C ASN A 396 16.86 17.02 -41.31
N TYR A 397 15.60 17.35 -41.59
CA TYR A 397 14.52 17.17 -40.62
C TYR A 397 14.25 15.70 -40.32
N TYR A 398 14.24 14.83 -41.34
CA TYR A 398 14.05 13.40 -41.14
C TYR A 398 15.18 12.79 -40.31
N SER A 399 16.44 13.11 -40.64
CA SER A 399 17.64 12.64 -39.93
C SER A 399 17.66 13.08 -38.47
N ALA A 400 17.27 14.33 -38.16
CA ALA A 400 17.15 14.80 -36.78
C ALA A 400 15.99 14.09 -36.04
N ALA A 401 14.84 13.93 -36.70
CA ALA A 401 13.65 13.33 -36.10
C ALA A 401 13.84 11.83 -35.82
N ILE A 402 14.50 11.07 -36.70
CA ILE A 402 14.75 9.64 -36.47
C ILE A 402 15.71 9.44 -35.29
N VAL A 403 16.76 10.27 -35.16
CA VAL A 403 17.69 10.20 -34.01
C VAL A 403 16.96 10.56 -32.71
N SER A 404 16.17 11.64 -32.71
CA SER A 404 15.38 12.03 -31.53
C SER A 404 14.35 10.97 -31.14
N ALA A 405 13.65 10.39 -32.11
CA ALA A 405 12.68 9.32 -31.86
C ALA A 405 13.33 8.09 -31.22
N ARG A 406 14.61 7.81 -31.55
CA ARG A 406 15.38 6.70 -30.98
C ARG A 406 15.89 6.96 -29.57
N LEU A 407 16.35 8.18 -29.29
CA LEU A 407 16.77 8.54 -27.93
C LEU A 407 15.59 8.57 -26.95
N ASN A 408 14.39 8.87 -27.45
CA ASN A 408 13.19 9.03 -26.63
C ASN A 408 12.24 7.81 -26.66
N THR A 409 12.64 6.64 -27.17
CA THR A 409 11.73 5.48 -27.13
C THR A 409 11.58 4.95 -25.70
N PRO A 410 10.40 5.07 -25.07
CA PRO A 410 10.19 4.45 -23.77
C PRO A 410 10.18 2.93 -23.95
N LEU A 411 10.74 2.21 -22.98
CA LEU A 411 10.56 0.76 -22.91
C LEU A 411 9.06 0.47 -22.79
N ASN A 412 8.52 -0.35 -23.70
CA ASN A 412 7.13 -0.79 -23.68
C ASN A 412 6.92 -1.80 -22.53
N LYS A 413 6.90 -1.31 -21.29
CA LYS A 413 6.62 -2.14 -20.11
C LYS A 413 5.19 -2.65 -20.16
N LEU A 414 5.01 -3.91 -19.74
CA LEU A 414 3.67 -4.48 -19.62
C LEU A 414 2.90 -3.69 -18.55
N ASN A 415 1.63 -3.35 -18.82
CA ASN A 415 0.80 -2.75 -17.78
C ASN A 415 0.65 -3.72 -16.61
N ASP A 416 0.49 -3.15 -15.42
CA ASP A 416 0.24 -3.86 -14.18
C ASP A 416 -1.12 -4.58 -14.20
N SER A 417 -1.16 -5.78 -14.77
CA SER A 417 -2.32 -6.66 -14.80
C SER A 417 -1.91 -8.12 -14.96
N LEU A 418 -2.55 -8.98 -14.16
CA LEU A 418 -2.33 -10.41 -14.19
C LEU A 418 -2.89 -11.05 -15.48
N TYR A 419 -3.95 -10.47 -16.07
CA TYR A 419 -4.45 -10.91 -17.37
C TYR A 419 -3.39 -10.79 -18.46
N LYS A 420 -2.70 -9.65 -18.52
CA LYS A 420 -1.63 -9.41 -19.49
C LYS A 420 -0.42 -10.30 -19.21
N LEU A 421 -0.09 -10.54 -17.93
CA LEU A 421 0.99 -11.45 -17.56
C LEU A 421 0.73 -12.86 -18.10
N VAL A 422 -0.48 -13.40 -17.93
CA VAL A 422 -0.84 -14.71 -18.48
C VAL A 422 -0.82 -14.71 -20.01
N ALA A 423 -1.32 -13.64 -20.64
CA ALA A 423 -1.29 -13.49 -22.10
C ALA A 423 0.14 -13.43 -22.68
N SER A 424 1.12 -12.97 -21.91
CA SER A 424 2.53 -12.91 -22.33
C SER A 424 3.19 -14.29 -22.49
N LYS A 425 2.56 -15.38 -22.00
CA LYS A 425 3.07 -16.76 -22.03
C LYS A 425 4.45 -16.95 -21.38
N MET A 426 4.86 -16.05 -20.50
CA MET A 426 6.10 -16.19 -19.72
C MET A 426 6.02 -17.38 -18.76
N LYS A 427 7.17 -18.00 -18.49
CA LYS A 427 7.28 -19.04 -17.46
C LYS A 427 7.22 -18.38 -16.09
N LEU A 428 6.39 -18.88 -15.18
CA LEU A 428 6.18 -18.31 -13.85
C LEU A 428 6.78 -19.22 -12.77
N ALA A 429 7.37 -18.62 -11.74
CA ALA A 429 7.67 -19.28 -10.47
C ALA A 429 7.55 -18.27 -9.31
N SER A 430 7.56 -18.77 -8.09
CA SER A 430 7.36 -17.97 -6.87
C SER A 430 8.28 -18.42 -5.75
N GLU A 431 8.60 -17.50 -4.86
CA GLU A 431 9.02 -17.78 -3.49
C GLU A 431 7.90 -18.49 -2.72
N ASN A 432 8.26 -19.38 -1.79
CA ASN A 432 7.30 -19.99 -0.88
C ASN A 432 6.98 -19.03 0.26
N THR A 433 5.87 -18.29 0.18
CA THR A 433 5.46 -17.32 1.20
C THR A 433 4.10 -17.67 1.78
N VAL A 434 3.91 -17.50 3.09
CA VAL A 434 2.61 -17.72 3.76
C VAL A 434 1.53 -16.76 3.24
N VAL A 435 1.94 -15.56 2.80
CA VAL A 435 1.04 -14.57 2.19
C VAL A 435 0.34 -15.14 0.94
N MET A 436 0.96 -16.07 0.22
CA MET A 436 0.36 -16.70 -0.96
C MET A 436 -0.96 -17.43 -0.64
N ASN A 437 -1.08 -18.05 0.53
CA ASN A 437 -2.32 -18.72 0.93
C ASN A 437 -3.47 -17.72 1.12
N ILE A 438 -3.17 -16.53 1.63
CA ILE A 438 -4.15 -15.45 1.81
C ILE A 438 -4.54 -14.86 0.45
N ILE A 439 -3.57 -14.60 -0.43
CA ILE A 439 -3.80 -14.09 -1.79
C ILE A 439 -4.72 -15.03 -2.59
N LEU A 440 -4.53 -16.35 -2.45
CA LEU A 440 -5.33 -17.36 -3.16
C LEU A 440 -6.79 -17.45 -2.66
N GLN A 441 -7.12 -16.85 -1.52
CA GLN A 441 -8.49 -16.77 -1.01
C GLN A 441 -9.25 -15.54 -1.55
N ASP A 442 -8.60 -14.63 -2.27
CA ASP A 442 -9.24 -13.45 -2.84
C ASP A 442 -10.28 -13.83 -3.93
N HIS A 443 -11.44 -13.17 -3.88
CA HIS A 443 -12.59 -13.37 -4.77
C HIS A 443 -12.62 -12.38 -5.95
N ASN A 444 -11.63 -11.50 -6.09
CA ASN A 444 -11.52 -10.62 -7.24
C ASN A 444 -11.46 -11.41 -8.57
N PRO A 445 -12.15 -10.97 -9.65
CA PRO A 445 -12.23 -11.73 -10.91
C PRO A 445 -10.87 -11.93 -11.58
N GLU A 446 -9.97 -10.93 -11.49
CA GLU A 446 -8.58 -11.01 -11.98
C GLU A 446 -7.79 -12.08 -11.22
N MET A 447 -7.99 -12.16 -9.90
CA MET A 447 -7.35 -13.14 -9.03
C MET A 447 -7.85 -14.55 -9.27
N ILE A 448 -9.16 -14.73 -9.47
CA ILE A 448 -9.77 -16.02 -9.83
C ILE A 448 -9.19 -16.53 -11.16
N TYR A 449 -9.13 -15.66 -12.17
CA TYR A 449 -8.54 -16.00 -13.47
C TYR A 449 -7.08 -16.44 -13.33
N PHE A 450 -6.28 -15.65 -12.62
CA PHE A 450 -4.88 -15.97 -12.39
C PHE A 450 -4.69 -17.26 -11.58
N LYS A 451 -5.49 -17.46 -10.52
CA LYS A 451 -5.49 -18.65 -9.67
C LYS A 451 -5.73 -19.93 -10.49
N ASN A 452 -6.67 -19.89 -11.42
CA ASN A 452 -6.96 -21.01 -12.32
C ASN A 452 -5.80 -21.34 -13.27
N HIS A 453 -5.03 -20.33 -13.68
CA HIS A 453 -3.80 -20.55 -14.44
C HIS A 453 -2.68 -21.10 -13.56
N TRP A 454 -2.49 -20.50 -12.38
CA TRP A 454 -1.47 -20.83 -11.40
C TRP A 454 -1.60 -22.23 -10.80
N SER A 455 -2.81 -22.79 -10.72
CA SER A 455 -3.07 -24.15 -10.26
C SER A 455 -2.63 -25.22 -11.25
N ARG A 456 -2.52 -24.90 -12.54
CA ARG A 456 -2.10 -25.84 -13.60
C ARG A 456 -0.57 -26.06 -13.65
N ILE A 457 0.19 -25.20 -12.98
CA ILE A 457 1.67 -25.28 -12.97
C ILE A 457 2.12 -26.34 -11.95
N PRO A 458 2.94 -27.34 -12.34
CA PRO A 458 3.45 -28.35 -11.42
C PRO A 458 4.24 -27.75 -10.26
N GLN A 459 4.06 -28.28 -9.05
CA GLN A 459 4.62 -27.71 -7.82
C GLN A 459 6.16 -27.61 -7.85
N GLN A 460 6.86 -28.58 -8.47
CA GLN A 460 8.33 -28.52 -8.58
C GLN A 460 8.84 -27.36 -9.44
N LYS A 461 8.02 -26.84 -10.36
CA LYS A 461 8.36 -25.69 -11.21
C LYS A 461 7.87 -24.37 -10.63
N LYS A 462 6.96 -24.45 -9.65
CA LYS A 462 6.21 -23.34 -9.07
C LYS A 462 6.96 -22.64 -7.96
N ILE A 463 7.73 -23.40 -7.17
CA ILE A 463 8.45 -22.89 -5.99
C ILE A 463 9.95 -22.90 -6.27
N MET A 464 10.62 -21.78 -6.01
CA MET A 464 12.07 -21.61 -6.18
C MET A 464 12.59 -20.57 -5.18
N SER A 465 13.84 -20.72 -4.73
CA SER A 465 14.50 -19.71 -3.87
C SER A 465 14.67 -18.38 -4.60
N VAL A 466 14.71 -17.28 -3.83
CA VAL A 466 14.77 -15.91 -4.36
C VAL A 466 15.98 -15.71 -5.26
N GLU A 467 17.16 -16.12 -4.79
CA GLU A 467 18.41 -16.06 -5.56
C GLU A 467 18.31 -16.73 -6.93
N LYS A 468 17.87 -18.01 -6.95
CA LYS A 468 17.73 -18.77 -8.20
C LYS A 468 16.69 -18.14 -9.13
N GLY A 469 15.61 -17.59 -8.55
CA GLY A 469 14.58 -16.86 -9.27
C GLY A 469 15.14 -15.63 -9.99
N VAL A 470 15.90 -14.81 -9.27
CA VAL A 470 16.52 -13.58 -9.79
C VAL A 470 17.55 -13.89 -10.89
N ILE A 471 18.43 -14.88 -10.70
CA ILE A 471 19.39 -15.30 -11.74
C ILE A 471 18.65 -15.75 -13.01
N LYS A 472 17.53 -16.45 -12.87
CA LYS A 472 16.74 -16.91 -14.01
C LYS A 472 16.02 -15.77 -14.74
N MET A 473 15.59 -14.72 -14.04
CA MET A 473 15.02 -13.51 -14.66
C MET A 473 15.99 -12.83 -15.62
N MET A 474 17.31 -12.90 -15.36
CA MET A 474 18.34 -12.28 -16.21
C MET A 474 18.31 -12.80 -17.66
N HIS A 475 17.86 -14.03 -17.88
CA HIS A 475 17.83 -14.68 -19.18
C HIS A 475 16.59 -14.30 -20.03
N GLY A 476 15.62 -13.56 -19.46
CA GLY A 476 14.37 -13.19 -20.13
C GLY A 476 13.36 -14.33 -20.27
N GLY A 477 12.11 -13.99 -20.63
CA GLY A 477 11.02 -14.96 -20.83
C GLY A 477 10.54 -15.69 -19.56
N PHE A 478 10.99 -15.24 -18.40
CA PHE A 478 10.68 -15.80 -17.08
C PHE A 478 10.27 -14.67 -16.13
N ALA A 479 9.16 -14.86 -15.42
CA ALA A 479 8.70 -13.95 -14.38
C ALA A 479 8.71 -14.65 -13.02
N TYR A 480 9.39 -14.02 -12.07
CA TYR A 480 9.56 -14.55 -10.72
C TYR A 480 8.75 -13.73 -9.72
N HIS A 481 7.99 -14.40 -8.86
CA HIS A 481 7.22 -13.77 -7.81
C HIS A 481 7.90 -13.86 -6.45
N SER A 482 7.97 -12.74 -5.75
CA SER A 482 8.51 -12.65 -4.39
C SER A 482 7.99 -11.38 -3.70
N ILE A 483 8.28 -11.26 -2.40
CA ILE A 483 8.22 -9.98 -1.69
C ILE A 483 9.31 -9.09 -2.29
N PRO A 484 9.00 -7.88 -2.78
CA PRO A 484 9.96 -7.08 -3.53
C PRO A 484 11.28 -6.81 -2.80
N GLU A 485 11.21 -6.59 -1.50
CA GLU A 485 12.34 -6.31 -0.64
C GLU A 485 13.36 -7.47 -0.64
N HIS A 486 12.89 -8.72 -0.66
CA HIS A 486 13.75 -9.90 -0.77
C HIS A 486 14.43 -9.98 -2.13
N ALA A 487 13.68 -9.71 -3.22
CA ALA A 487 14.21 -9.77 -4.58
C ALA A 487 15.20 -8.62 -4.86
N TYR A 488 14.93 -7.41 -4.33
CA TYR A 488 15.76 -6.23 -4.54
C TYR A 488 17.18 -6.41 -4.00
N TYR A 489 17.37 -7.17 -2.92
CA TYR A 489 18.69 -7.52 -2.42
C TYR A 489 19.56 -8.19 -3.50
N TYR A 490 19.05 -9.25 -4.12
CA TYR A 490 19.78 -9.96 -5.17
C TYR A 490 19.84 -9.16 -6.48
N ILE A 491 18.80 -8.38 -6.80
CA ILE A 491 18.79 -7.52 -7.99
C ILE A 491 19.91 -6.47 -7.89
N ASN A 492 20.09 -5.82 -6.75
CA ASN A 492 21.18 -4.84 -6.55
C ASN A 492 22.57 -5.45 -6.74
N ASN A 493 22.73 -6.75 -6.42
CA ASN A 493 24.02 -7.44 -6.50
C ASN A 493 24.31 -8.06 -7.88
N TYR A 494 23.28 -8.52 -8.59
CA TYR A 494 23.45 -9.27 -9.85
C TYR A 494 23.06 -8.50 -11.11
N PHE A 495 22.21 -7.48 -11.02
CA PHE A 495 21.72 -6.77 -12.21
C PHE A 495 22.60 -5.56 -12.51
N ASN A 496 22.92 -5.39 -13.79
CA ASN A 496 23.53 -4.17 -14.28
C ASN A 496 22.47 -3.05 -14.35
N GLU A 497 22.90 -1.77 -14.38
CA GLU A 497 22.01 -0.59 -14.47
C GLU A 497 20.95 -0.72 -15.58
N LYS A 498 21.35 -1.25 -16.74
CA LYS A 498 20.42 -1.53 -17.85
C LYS A 498 19.30 -2.50 -17.47
N MET A 499 19.64 -3.60 -16.80
CA MET A 499 18.67 -4.61 -16.38
C MET A 499 17.73 -4.06 -15.31
N ILE A 500 18.24 -3.21 -14.40
CA ILE A 500 17.43 -2.50 -13.41
C ILE A 500 16.37 -1.64 -14.11
N CYS A 501 16.74 -0.87 -15.13
CA CYS A 501 15.80 -0.05 -15.88
C CYS A 501 14.79 -0.87 -16.70
N GLN A 502 15.18 -2.05 -17.17
CA GLN A 502 14.32 -3.00 -17.87
C GLN A 502 13.39 -3.80 -16.94
N LEU A 503 13.57 -3.70 -15.62
CA LEU A 503 12.73 -4.40 -14.65
C LEU A 503 11.27 -3.91 -14.74
N THR A 504 10.35 -4.85 -14.87
CA THR A 504 8.91 -4.63 -14.78
C THR A 504 8.35 -5.43 -13.61
N GLU A 505 7.51 -4.77 -12.82
CA GLU A 505 6.83 -5.32 -11.65
C GLU A 505 5.33 -5.37 -11.94
N ILE A 506 4.72 -6.53 -11.77
CA ILE A 506 3.26 -6.72 -11.83
C ILE A 506 2.80 -7.24 -10.48
N HIS A 507 1.88 -6.54 -9.85
CA HIS A 507 1.40 -6.89 -8.52
C HIS A 507 0.53 -8.14 -8.58
N TRP A 508 0.87 -9.13 -7.75
CA TRP A 508 -0.04 -10.23 -7.44
C TRP A 508 -0.87 -9.90 -6.20
N LEU A 509 -0.21 -9.42 -5.14
CA LEU A 509 -0.87 -8.70 -4.05
C LEU A 509 -0.62 -7.20 -4.24
N ARG A 510 -1.69 -6.46 -4.48
CA ARG A 510 -1.64 -4.99 -4.52
C ARG A 510 -1.23 -4.45 -3.14
N PRO A 511 -0.63 -3.25 -3.05
CA PRO A 511 -0.26 -2.64 -1.78
C PRO A 511 -1.43 -2.63 -0.79
N THR A 512 -1.30 -3.43 0.27
CA THR A 512 -2.26 -3.55 1.38
C THR A 512 -1.54 -3.23 2.68
N ARG A 513 -2.28 -2.89 3.74
CA ARG A 513 -1.66 -2.44 4.99
C ARG A 513 -1.43 -3.60 5.95
N VAL A 514 -0.23 -3.67 6.52
CA VAL A 514 0.08 -4.57 7.64
C VAL A 514 0.20 -3.78 8.94
N ALA A 515 -0.22 -4.40 10.03
CA ALA A 515 -0.25 -3.78 11.34
C ALA A 515 0.22 -4.73 12.44
N LEU A 516 0.59 -4.16 13.59
CA LEU A 516 0.77 -4.91 14.83
C LEU A 516 -0.58 -5.08 15.54
N TYR A 517 -0.73 -6.20 16.23
CA TYR A 517 -1.97 -6.58 16.90
C TYR A 517 -1.75 -6.77 18.39
N THR A 518 -2.82 -6.58 19.15
CA THR A 518 -2.89 -6.94 20.57
C THR A 518 -4.17 -7.73 20.84
N ASN A 519 -4.23 -8.38 21.99
CA ASN A 519 -5.39 -9.15 22.40
C ASN A 519 -6.64 -8.26 22.57
N GLN A 520 -7.83 -8.86 22.55
CA GLN A 520 -9.06 -8.10 22.82
C GLN A 520 -9.15 -7.60 24.25
N LYS A 521 -8.39 -8.23 25.17
CA LYS A 521 -8.36 -7.83 26.57
C LYS A 521 -7.99 -6.35 26.72
N GLY A 522 -7.16 -5.82 25.82
CA GLY A 522 -7.02 -4.39 25.62
C GLY A 522 -6.15 -3.67 26.65
N HIS A 523 -5.55 -4.38 27.61
CA HIS A 523 -4.66 -3.81 28.64
C HIS A 523 -3.53 -2.94 28.06
N TYR A 524 -3.02 -3.32 26.88
CA TYR A 524 -1.93 -2.61 26.19
C TYR A 524 -2.36 -1.90 24.90
N TYR A 525 -3.66 -1.91 24.56
CA TYR A 525 -4.15 -1.39 23.28
C TYR A 525 -3.85 0.09 23.08
N GLU A 526 -4.30 0.91 24.03
CA GLU A 526 -4.16 2.36 23.95
C GLU A 526 -2.71 2.82 24.14
N VAL A 527 -1.99 2.16 25.06
CA VAL A 527 -0.58 2.45 25.33
C VAL A 527 0.28 2.09 24.13
N GLY A 528 0.06 0.91 23.53
CA GLY A 528 0.74 0.48 22.32
C GLY A 528 0.47 1.43 21.16
N LYS A 529 -0.79 1.85 20.98
CA LYS A 529 -1.17 2.83 19.95
C LYS A 529 -0.48 4.18 20.15
N ILE A 530 -0.48 4.73 21.37
CA ILE A 530 0.19 6.00 21.69
C ILE A 530 1.71 5.90 21.49
N GLY A 531 2.33 4.81 21.94
CA GLY A 531 3.76 4.58 21.78
C GLY A 531 4.16 4.46 20.31
N LEU A 532 3.43 3.67 19.52
CA LEU A 532 3.68 3.52 18.09
C LEU A 532 3.46 4.83 17.33
N MET A 533 2.43 5.62 17.69
CA MET A 533 2.22 6.96 17.14
C MET A 533 3.38 7.91 17.47
N LYS A 534 3.96 7.81 18.68
CA LYS A 534 5.15 8.56 19.05
C LYS A 534 6.37 8.15 18.20
N ILE A 535 6.57 6.85 17.99
CA ILE A 535 7.64 6.32 17.12
C ILE A 535 7.44 6.77 15.67
N PHE A 536 6.21 6.83 15.19
CA PHE A 536 5.88 7.32 13.86
C PHE A 536 6.16 8.82 13.71
N SER A 537 5.62 9.64 14.62
CA SER A 537 5.74 11.11 14.58
C SER A 537 7.19 11.62 14.68
N THR A 538 8.07 10.87 15.34
CA THR A 538 9.50 11.19 15.46
C THR A 538 10.33 10.73 14.25
N GLY A 539 9.74 10.02 13.30
CA GLY A 539 10.44 9.48 12.13
C GLY A 539 11.25 8.21 12.39
N LEU A 540 11.21 7.67 13.61
CA LEU A 540 11.92 6.43 13.96
C LEU A 540 11.41 5.24 13.16
N LEU A 541 10.09 5.13 12.96
CA LEU A 541 9.53 4.06 12.11
C LEU A 541 10.12 4.10 10.70
N LYS A 542 10.18 5.29 10.09
CA LYS A 542 10.74 5.47 8.74
C LYS A 542 12.22 5.09 8.70
N ARG A 543 12.97 5.42 9.76
CA ARG A 543 14.39 5.05 9.89
C ARG A 543 14.56 3.53 9.96
N GLU A 544 13.83 2.86 10.85
CA GLU A 544 13.94 1.41 11.01
C GLU A 544 13.50 0.66 9.74
N LEU A 545 12.42 1.09 9.08
CA LEU A 545 12.01 0.51 7.79
C LEU A 545 13.12 0.63 6.73
N LYS A 546 13.83 1.75 6.66
CA LYS A 546 14.94 1.93 5.71
C LYS A 546 16.18 1.10 6.06
N ARG A 547 16.38 0.78 7.35
CA ARG A 547 17.49 -0.07 7.80
C ARG A 547 17.21 -1.55 7.59
N THR A 548 15.98 -1.99 7.85
CA THR A 548 15.59 -3.40 7.74
C THR A 548 15.35 -3.80 6.29
N PHE A 549 14.66 -2.98 5.49
CA PHE A 549 14.25 -3.38 4.14
C PHE A 549 15.17 -2.85 3.05
N THR A 550 15.55 -3.75 2.14
CA THR A 550 16.26 -3.37 0.92
C THR A 550 15.39 -2.46 0.06
N GLN A 551 15.96 -1.31 -0.31
CA GLN A 551 15.27 -0.30 -1.11
C GLN A 551 15.15 -0.73 -2.58
N LYS A 552 14.12 -0.22 -3.24
CA LYS A 552 13.94 -0.40 -4.68
C LYS A 552 15.18 0.09 -5.44
N PRO A 553 15.75 -0.71 -6.35
CA PRO A 553 16.89 -0.29 -7.16
C PRO A 553 16.53 0.96 -7.97
N TYR A 554 17.41 1.95 -7.95
CA TYR A 554 17.23 3.19 -8.69
C TYR A 554 17.60 2.97 -10.16
N CYS A 555 16.66 3.22 -11.07
CA CYS A 555 16.96 3.30 -12.49
C CYS A 555 17.46 4.71 -12.81
N GLN A 556 18.74 4.82 -13.18
CA GLN A 556 19.33 6.07 -13.61
C GLN A 556 18.90 6.37 -15.06
N ASN A 557 17.87 7.20 -15.21
CA ASN A 557 17.38 7.64 -16.52
C ASN A 557 18.40 8.54 -17.26
N ASP A 558 19.36 9.12 -16.53
CA ASP A 558 20.35 10.08 -17.06
C ASP A 558 21.61 9.41 -17.62
N GLY A 559 21.74 8.08 -17.49
CA GLY A 559 22.81 7.34 -18.13
C GLY A 559 22.52 7.25 -19.62
N ASN A 560 23.34 7.91 -20.45
CA ASN A 560 23.34 7.79 -21.91
C ASN A 560 23.64 6.34 -22.31
N SER A 561 22.68 5.44 -22.15
CA SER A 561 22.74 4.08 -22.67
C SER A 561 22.42 4.15 -24.15
N VAL A 562 23.46 4.47 -24.94
CA VAL A 562 23.41 4.39 -26.39
C VAL A 562 23.14 2.93 -26.75
N GLU A 563 21.89 2.59 -27.05
CA GLU A 563 21.54 1.25 -27.50
C GLU A 563 22.10 1.01 -28.90
N SER A 564 22.80 -0.11 -29.08
CA SER A 564 23.23 -0.59 -30.40
C SER A 564 22.00 -0.87 -31.26
N VAL A 565 21.97 -0.37 -32.49
CA VAL A 565 20.91 -0.66 -33.46
C VAL A 565 20.89 -2.15 -33.76
N THR A 566 19.72 -2.77 -33.60
CA THR A 566 19.57 -4.21 -33.87
C THR A 566 19.24 -4.47 -35.33
N ILE A 567 19.57 -5.67 -35.83
CA ILE A 567 19.23 -6.06 -37.22
C ILE A 567 17.72 -6.01 -37.49
N TYR A 568 16.88 -6.27 -36.48
CA TYR A 568 15.43 -6.21 -36.59
C TYR A 568 14.90 -4.80 -36.87
N GLU A 569 15.62 -3.77 -36.39
CA GLU A 569 15.27 -2.36 -36.62
C GLU A 569 15.73 -1.87 -38.00
N ALA A 570 16.85 -2.38 -38.51
CA ALA A 570 17.34 -2.10 -39.85
C ALA A 570 16.64 -2.94 -40.95
N ALA A 571 16.08 -4.09 -40.58
CA ALA A 571 15.43 -5.03 -41.48
C ALA A 571 14.38 -4.42 -42.43
N PRO A 572 13.47 -3.50 -42.01
CA PRO A 572 12.47 -3.01 -42.93
C PRO A 572 13.06 -2.13 -44.06
N ILE A 573 14.19 -1.45 -43.84
CA ILE A 573 14.92 -0.72 -44.89
C ILE A 573 15.58 -1.70 -45.86
N ILE A 574 16.21 -2.75 -45.32
CA ILE A 574 16.88 -3.80 -46.12
C ILE A 574 15.84 -4.55 -46.97
N ILE A 575 14.69 -4.88 -46.40
CA ILE A 575 13.59 -5.55 -47.12
C ILE A 575 13.06 -4.64 -48.24
N LEU A 576 12.86 -3.35 -47.97
CA LEU A 576 12.43 -2.38 -48.99
C LEU A 576 13.41 -2.34 -50.18
N LEU A 577 14.71 -2.32 -49.90
CA LEU A 577 15.75 -2.34 -50.92
C LEU A 577 15.71 -3.63 -51.75
N ILE A 578 15.63 -4.79 -51.11
CA ILE A 578 15.53 -6.10 -51.79
C ILE A 578 14.28 -6.14 -52.67
N CYS A 579 13.12 -5.70 -52.17
CA CYS A 579 11.89 -5.61 -52.94
C CYS A 579 12.02 -4.68 -54.16
N GLY A 580 12.73 -3.56 -54.02
CA GLY A 580 12.99 -2.65 -55.14
C GLY A 580 13.86 -3.27 -56.23
N ILE A 581 14.93 -3.96 -55.83
CA ILE A 581 15.85 -4.64 -56.76
C ILE A 581 15.11 -5.77 -57.51
N THR A 582 14.35 -6.61 -56.80
CA THR A 582 13.61 -7.71 -57.43
C THR A 582 12.56 -7.20 -58.40
N LEU A 583 11.82 -6.15 -58.03
CA LEU A 583 10.84 -5.52 -58.93
C LEU A 583 11.51 -4.95 -60.18
N SER A 584 12.66 -4.28 -60.04
CA SER A 584 13.42 -3.75 -61.19
C SER A 584 13.86 -4.86 -62.15
N ILE A 585 14.31 -6.01 -61.62
CA ILE A 585 14.69 -7.17 -62.44
C ILE A 585 13.46 -7.73 -63.18
N ILE A 586 12.32 -7.85 -62.50
CA ILE A 586 11.07 -8.33 -63.11
C ILE A 586 10.63 -7.40 -64.25
N ILE A 587 10.65 -6.08 -64.04
CA ILE A 587 10.29 -5.10 -65.08
C ILE A 587 11.23 -5.25 -66.28
N CYS A 588 12.54 -5.32 -66.06
CA CYS A 588 13.52 -5.54 -67.12
C CYS A 588 13.26 -6.84 -67.92
N LEU A 589 12.91 -7.93 -67.23
CA LEU A 589 12.56 -9.20 -67.89
C LEU A 589 11.29 -9.07 -68.72
N VAL A 590 10.25 -8.43 -68.18
CA VAL A 590 8.98 -8.19 -68.89
C VAL A 590 9.20 -7.31 -70.12
N GLU A 591 9.95 -6.21 -69.99
CA GLU A 591 10.29 -5.32 -71.10
C GLU A 591 11.05 -6.07 -72.20
N ASN A 592 12.03 -6.90 -71.84
CA ASN A 592 12.76 -7.73 -72.80
C ASN A 592 11.86 -8.76 -73.51
N ILE A 593 10.91 -9.35 -72.79
CA ILE A 593 9.93 -10.27 -73.38
C ILE A 593 9.02 -9.53 -74.36
N ILE A 594 8.48 -8.37 -73.97
CA ILE A 594 7.62 -7.53 -74.83
C ILE A 594 8.39 -7.07 -76.07
N PHE A 595 9.63 -6.61 -75.90
CA PHE A 595 10.49 -6.18 -77.01
C PHE A 595 10.71 -7.31 -78.03
N ARG A 596 10.98 -8.54 -77.55
CA ARG A 596 11.12 -9.71 -78.42
C ARG A 596 9.84 -10.06 -79.17
N ILE A 597 8.67 -9.96 -78.51
CA ILE A 597 7.35 -10.21 -79.12
C ILE A 597 6.99 -9.15 -80.17
N MET A 598 7.31 -7.87 -79.90
CA MET A 598 7.06 -6.78 -80.84
C MET A 598 7.94 -6.88 -82.09
N ASN A 599 9.23 -7.21 -81.93
CA ASN A 599 10.13 -7.41 -83.08
C ASN A 599 9.72 -8.61 -83.94
N THR A 600 9.22 -9.70 -83.35
CA THR A 600 8.69 -10.84 -84.13
C THR A 600 7.43 -10.47 -84.93
N LYS A 601 6.56 -9.61 -84.38
CA LYS A 601 5.40 -9.06 -85.12
C LYS A 601 5.78 -8.06 -86.21
N GLN A 602 6.76 -7.18 -85.99
CA GLN A 602 7.26 -6.27 -87.03
C GLN A 602 7.92 -7.04 -88.19
N PHE A 603 8.70 -8.08 -87.89
CA PHE A 603 9.30 -8.94 -88.92
C PHE A 603 8.23 -9.65 -89.77
N SER A 604 7.12 -10.10 -89.17
CA SER A 604 6.03 -10.75 -89.90
C SER A 604 5.23 -9.78 -90.77
N ILE A 605 5.01 -8.53 -90.32
CA ILE A 605 4.33 -7.47 -91.10
C ILE A 605 5.19 -7.00 -92.28
N ILE A 606 6.50 -6.80 -92.08
CA ILE A 606 7.44 -6.42 -93.15
C ILE A 606 7.54 -7.53 -94.21
N LYS A 607 7.55 -8.80 -93.80
CA LYS A 607 7.54 -9.95 -94.71
C LYS A 607 6.23 -10.02 -95.53
N LYS A 608 5.09 -9.68 -94.90
CA LYS A 608 3.78 -9.61 -95.57
C LYS A 608 3.69 -8.46 -96.59
N TYR A 609 4.25 -7.28 -96.26
CA TYR A 609 4.34 -6.15 -97.20
C TYR A 609 5.27 -6.43 -98.39
N LYS A 610 6.40 -7.10 -98.17
CA LYS A 610 7.34 -7.52 -99.24
C LYS A 610 6.70 -8.53 -100.20
N LEU A 611 5.87 -9.43 -99.69
CA LEU A 611 5.07 -10.40 -100.47
C LEU A 611 3.94 -9.75 -101.29
N ILE A 612 3.36 -8.66 -100.80
CA ILE A 612 2.33 -7.89 -101.54
C ILE A 612 2.99 -7.06 -102.65
N LEU A 613 4.18 -6.51 -102.42
CA LEU A 613 4.93 -5.74 -103.43
C LEU A 613 5.41 -6.63 -104.59
N MET A 614 5.83 -7.88 -104.32
CA MET A 614 6.23 -8.85 -105.34
C MET A 614 5.06 -9.43 -106.17
N LYS A 615 3.80 -9.22 -105.76
CA LYS A 615 2.61 -9.62 -106.52
C LYS A 615 2.09 -8.52 -107.46
N LYS A 616 2.72 -7.34 -107.47
CA LYS A 616 2.32 -6.14 -108.23
C LYS A 616 3.32 -5.74 -109.33
N ILE A 617 4.36 -6.53 -109.52
CA ILE A 617 5.29 -6.54 -110.67
C ILE A 617 5.03 -7.87 -111.38
#